data_AF-A0A7L0JIG3-F1
#
_entry.id   AF-A0A7L0JIG3-F1
#
_cell.length_a   1.000
_cell.length_b   1.000
_cell.length_c   1.000
_cell.angle_alpha   90.00
_cell.angle_beta   90.00
_cell.angle_gamma   90.00
#
_symmetry.space_group_name_H-M   'P 1'
#
loop_
_entity.id
_entity.type
_entity.pdbx_description
1 polymer ?
#
loop_
_entity_poly.entity_id
_entity_poly.type
_entity_poly.pdbx_seq_one_letter_code
_entity_poly.pdbx_strand_id
1 'polypeptide(L)'
;GKADFMGRTFAKPVVKTSDEQYRPPRFPPPLEYYQIYRGNATAGDLLAAFELLQIGPGGKSDLPPLDGPTDAERGPILPVPLGIRPVLSRYRVEVKGALGSRTLGVEEAAGEREEGKGRRETSVGGGRLDSRVFPQDLPENELLHPPLNIRVVDCRAFGRYALVGSHAVSSLRRFILRNP
;
A
#
# COMPACT_ATOMS: atom_id res chain seq x y z
N GLY A 1 -7.91 -2.68 -20.39
CA GLY A 1 -7.33 -4.02 -20.16
C GLY A 1 -8.43 -4.92 -19.65
N LYS A 2 -8.43 -6.20 -20.01
CA LYS A 2 -9.37 -7.19 -19.44
C LYS A 2 -8.98 -7.43 -17.98
N ALA A 3 -9.96 -7.57 -17.07
CA ALA A 3 -9.68 -7.90 -15.68
C ALA A 3 -9.12 -9.33 -15.61
N ASP A 4 -7.87 -9.47 -15.17
CA ASP A 4 -7.20 -10.76 -15.04
C ASP A 4 -7.41 -11.35 -13.64
N PHE A 5 -7.60 -12.67 -13.56
CA PHE A 5 -7.82 -13.35 -12.29
C PHE A 5 -6.52 -13.38 -11.45
N MET A 6 -6.54 -12.65 -10.32
CA MET A 6 -5.39 -12.53 -9.41
C MET A 6 -5.29 -13.67 -8.39
N GLY A 7 -6.41 -14.32 -8.03
CA GLY A 7 -6.45 -15.42 -7.06
C GLY A 7 -7.69 -15.39 -6.16
N ARG A 8 -7.65 -16.17 -5.07
CA ARG A 8 -8.72 -16.25 -4.04
C ARG A 8 -8.11 -16.04 -2.65
N THR A 9 -8.89 -15.45 -1.75
CA THR A 9 -8.52 -15.29 -0.35
C THR A 9 -9.66 -15.76 0.56
N PHE A 10 -9.34 -16.04 1.82
CA PHE A 10 -10.31 -16.35 2.86
C PHE A 10 -10.22 -15.27 3.94
N ALA A 11 -11.37 -14.71 4.31
CA ALA A 11 -11.46 -13.67 5.33
C ALA A 11 -12.62 -13.97 6.27
N LYS A 12 -12.49 -13.56 7.53
CA LYS A 12 -13.58 -13.57 8.50
C LYS A 12 -14.15 -12.15 8.57
N PRO A 13 -15.37 -11.89 8.08
CA PRO A 13 -15.93 -10.56 8.12
C PRO A 13 -16.30 -10.14 9.54
N VAL A 14 -16.26 -8.84 9.80
CA VAL A 14 -16.83 -8.23 11.00
C VAL A 14 -18.33 -8.12 10.81
N VAL A 15 -19.10 -8.71 11.74
CA VAL A 15 -20.57 -8.70 11.67
C VAL A 15 -21.09 -7.58 12.53
N LYS A 16 -21.93 -6.71 11.95
CA LYS A 16 -22.69 -5.66 12.61
C LYS A 16 -24.15 -6.08 12.66
N THR A 17 -24.69 -6.27 13.85
CA THR A 17 -26.12 -6.59 14.01
C THR A 17 -26.97 -5.32 13.95
N SER A 18 -28.28 -5.45 13.71
CA SER A 18 -29.15 -4.28 13.52
C SER A 18 -29.28 -3.39 14.77
N ASP A 19 -29.05 -3.97 15.96
CA ASP A 19 -29.04 -3.31 17.28
C ASP A 19 -27.73 -2.57 17.61
N GLU A 20 -26.64 -2.86 16.90
CA GLU A 20 -25.37 -2.13 17.06
C GLU A 20 -25.37 -0.79 16.30
N GLN A 21 -24.61 0.19 16.76
CA GLN A 21 -24.38 1.46 16.03
C GLN A 21 -23.09 1.41 15.21
N TYR A 22 -23.08 2.03 14.03
CA TYR A 22 -21.89 2.08 13.18
C TYR A 22 -20.99 3.22 13.62
N ARG A 23 -20.23 3.01 14.70
CA ARG A 23 -19.34 4.02 15.26
C ARG A 23 -18.11 3.42 15.95
N PRO A 24 -17.08 4.23 16.22
CA PRO A 24 -15.92 3.81 17.00
C PRO A 24 -16.32 3.24 18.37
N PRO A 25 -15.55 2.27 18.91
CA PRO A 25 -14.29 1.74 18.39
C PRO A 25 -14.45 0.53 17.45
N ARG A 26 -15.67 0.02 17.23
CA ARG A 26 -15.91 -1.21 16.46
C ARG A 26 -15.95 -0.99 14.95
N PHE A 27 -16.47 0.16 14.52
CA PHE A 27 -16.71 0.47 13.11
C PHE A 27 -16.13 1.85 12.73
N PRO A 28 -15.61 2.02 11.50
CA PRO A 28 -15.30 0.95 10.55
C PRO A 28 -14.12 0.09 11.04
N PRO A 29 -14.06 -1.22 10.72
CA PRO A 29 -12.96 -2.08 11.13
C PRO A 29 -11.67 -1.70 10.41
N PRO A 30 -10.51 -1.97 11.04
CA PRO A 30 -9.22 -1.69 10.44
C PRO A 30 -8.97 -2.59 9.22
N LEU A 31 -8.11 -2.11 8.31
CA LEU A 31 -7.63 -2.92 7.20
C LEU A 31 -6.71 -4.04 7.70
N GLU A 32 -6.88 -5.24 7.14
CA GLU A 32 -6.09 -6.43 7.44
C GLU A 32 -5.51 -7.04 6.16
N TYR A 33 -4.35 -7.70 6.29
CA TYR A 33 -3.76 -8.43 5.18
C TYR A 33 -4.31 -9.85 5.12
N TYR A 34 -4.78 -10.24 3.94
CA TYR A 34 -5.25 -11.57 3.64
C TYR A 34 -4.43 -12.18 2.51
N GLN A 35 -3.87 -13.37 2.74
CA GLN A 35 -3.10 -14.08 1.72
C GLN A 35 -3.98 -14.44 0.52
N ILE A 36 -3.54 -14.04 -0.67
CA ILE A 36 -4.12 -14.48 -1.94
C ILE A 36 -3.47 -15.79 -2.36
N TYR A 37 -4.28 -16.75 -2.78
CA TYR A 37 -3.87 -18.06 -3.30
C TYR A 37 -4.29 -18.21 -4.76
N ARG A 38 -3.38 -18.72 -5.58
CA ARG A 38 -3.63 -19.10 -6.98
C ARG A 38 -3.26 -20.56 -7.16
N GLY A 39 -4.28 -21.43 -7.20
CA GLY A 39 -4.07 -22.87 -7.08
C GLY A 39 -3.49 -23.21 -5.71
N ASN A 40 -2.36 -23.91 -5.69
CA ASN A 40 -1.67 -24.32 -4.46
C ASN A 40 -0.52 -23.38 -4.06
N ALA A 41 -0.36 -22.25 -4.76
CA ALA A 41 0.70 -21.27 -4.51
C ALA A 41 0.13 -19.96 -3.94
N THR A 42 0.92 -19.28 -3.11
CA THR A 42 0.67 -17.90 -2.68
C THR A 42 0.88 -16.95 -3.85
N ALA A 43 -0.03 -15.99 -4.04
CA ALA A 43 -0.05 -15.05 -5.17
C ALA A 43 0.01 -13.57 -4.74
N GLY A 44 0.41 -13.31 -3.50
CA GLY A 44 0.48 -11.97 -2.91
C GLY A 44 -0.56 -11.77 -1.80
N ASP A 45 -0.70 -10.55 -1.31
CA ASP A 45 -1.56 -10.23 -0.18
C ASP A 45 -2.58 -9.15 -0.56
N LEU A 46 -3.80 -9.29 -0.06
CA LEU A 46 -4.89 -8.33 -0.18
C LEU A 46 -4.97 -7.52 1.12
N LEU A 47 -4.87 -6.21 1.03
CA LEU A 47 -5.18 -5.33 2.15
C LEU A 47 -6.64 -4.87 2.05
N ALA A 48 -7.50 -5.40 2.90
CA ALA A 48 -8.94 -5.13 2.86
C ALA A 48 -9.57 -5.17 4.26
N ALA A 49 -10.82 -4.72 4.36
CA ALA A 49 -11.68 -4.94 5.50
C ALA A 49 -13.01 -5.50 4.96
N PHE A 50 -13.54 -6.54 5.61
CA PHE A 50 -14.79 -7.19 5.20
C PHE A 50 -15.84 -7.04 6.29
N GLU A 51 -17.02 -6.54 5.91
CA GLU A 51 -18.13 -6.29 6.83
C GLU A 51 -19.40 -7.02 6.37
N LEU A 52 -20.18 -7.52 7.32
CA LEU A 52 -21.54 -8.00 7.11
C LEU A 52 -22.49 -7.21 8.00
N LEU A 53 -23.35 -6.40 7.38
CA LEU A 53 -24.23 -5.46 8.06
C LEU A 53 -25.66 -5.98 8.02
N GLN A 54 -26.26 -6.30 9.17
CA GLN A 54 -27.64 -6.73 9.26
C GLN A 54 -28.60 -5.53 9.16
N ILE A 55 -29.48 -5.56 8.16
CA ILE A 55 -30.55 -4.57 8.00
C ILE A 55 -31.73 -4.96 8.90
N GLY A 56 -32.17 -4.04 9.75
CA GLY A 56 -33.32 -4.25 10.64
C GLY A 56 -34.65 -4.30 9.88
N PRO A 57 -35.72 -4.82 10.50
CA PRO A 57 -37.03 -5.04 9.86
C PRO A 57 -37.77 -3.78 9.35
N GLY A 58 -37.19 -2.58 9.53
CA GLY A 58 -37.72 -1.32 9.01
C GLY A 58 -36.89 -0.67 7.91
N GLY A 59 -35.82 -1.31 7.41
CA GLY A 59 -34.92 -0.76 6.39
C GLY A 59 -34.07 0.44 6.83
N LYS A 60 -34.39 1.03 7.98
CA LYS A 60 -33.59 2.06 8.65
C LYS A 60 -32.40 1.38 9.32
N SER A 61 -31.22 1.60 8.77
CA SER A 61 -29.98 1.20 9.41
C SER A 61 -29.06 2.40 9.43
N ASP A 62 -28.40 2.60 10.58
CA ASP A 62 -27.31 3.56 10.77
C ASP A 62 -26.07 3.06 10.02
N LEU A 63 -26.15 2.95 8.70
CA LEU A 63 -25.07 2.49 7.82
C LEU A 63 -24.48 3.69 7.06
N PRO A 64 -23.20 3.61 6.69
CA PRO A 64 -22.64 4.56 5.74
C PRO A 64 -23.47 4.60 4.44
N PRO A 65 -23.67 5.78 3.84
CA PRO A 65 -24.38 5.90 2.56
C PRO A 65 -23.72 5.03 1.49
N LEU A 66 -24.52 4.27 0.73
CA LEU A 66 -24.07 3.48 -0.41
C LEU A 66 -24.16 4.26 -1.74
N ASP A 67 -24.39 5.58 -1.68
CA ASP A 67 -24.51 6.41 -2.87
C ASP A 67 -23.12 6.80 -3.38
N GLY A 68 -22.67 6.13 -4.42
CA GLY A 68 -21.48 6.46 -5.19
C GLY A 68 -21.76 6.36 -6.69
N PRO A 69 -20.93 6.97 -7.56
CA PRO A 69 -21.06 6.78 -9.00
C PRO A 69 -21.01 5.28 -9.33
N THR A 70 -22.09 4.78 -9.93
CA THR A 70 -22.19 3.39 -10.37
C THR A 70 -21.54 3.25 -11.74
N ASP A 71 -20.47 2.47 -11.81
CA ASP A 71 -20.00 1.95 -13.10
C ASP A 71 -20.96 0.83 -13.52
N ALA A 72 -21.55 0.95 -14.71
CA ALA A 72 -22.52 0.00 -15.22
C ALA A 72 -21.98 -1.44 -15.33
N GLU A 73 -20.65 -1.62 -15.42
CA GLU A 73 -20.02 -2.96 -15.46
C GLU A 73 -19.48 -3.43 -14.11
N ARG A 74 -19.14 -2.52 -13.19
CA ARG A 74 -18.42 -2.84 -11.94
C ARG A 74 -19.24 -2.61 -10.66
N GLY A 75 -20.44 -2.05 -10.77
CA GLY A 75 -21.27 -1.67 -9.64
C GLY A 75 -20.86 -0.33 -9.01
N PRO A 76 -21.36 0.00 -7.81
CA PRO A 76 -21.05 1.26 -7.16
C PRO A 76 -19.57 1.34 -6.77
N ILE A 77 -18.86 2.36 -7.27
CA ILE A 77 -17.52 2.70 -6.78
C ILE A 77 -17.72 3.60 -5.57
N LEU A 78 -17.67 3.00 -4.38
CA LEU A 78 -17.83 3.72 -3.13
C LEU A 78 -16.50 4.32 -2.68
N PRO A 79 -16.45 5.62 -2.32
CA PRO A 79 -15.25 6.20 -1.76
C PRO A 79 -14.89 5.49 -0.45
N VAL A 80 -13.59 5.28 -0.24
CA VAL A 80 -13.03 4.74 1.00
C VAL A 80 -13.54 5.56 2.20
N PRO A 81 -14.32 4.97 3.13
CA PRO A 81 -14.88 5.68 4.28
C PRO A 81 -13.84 6.48 5.08
N LEU A 82 -14.29 7.62 5.63
CA LEU A 82 -13.50 8.41 6.56
C LEU A 82 -13.22 7.55 7.81
N GLY A 83 -11.94 7.34 8.13
CA GLY A 83 -11.51 6.53 9.28
C GLY A 83 -10.79 5.22 8.93
N ILE A 84 -10.95 4.66 7.72
CA ILE A 84 -10.13 3.50 7.27
C ILE A 84 -8.90 3.90 6.46
N ARG A 85 -8.83 5.18 6.05
CA ARG A 85 -7.65 5.72 5.37
C ARG A 85 -6.47 5.69 6.36
N PRO A 86 -5.31 5.14 5.96
CA PRO A 86 -4.14 5.17 6.83
C PRO A 86 -3.75 6.62 7.12
N VAL A 87 -3.50 6.92 8.40
CA VAL A 87 -2.84 8.18 8.78
C VAL A 87 -1.42 8.11 8.28
N LEU A 88 -1.00 9.11 7.51
CA LEU A 88 0.36 9.17 6.96
C LEU A 88 1.26 9.98 7.89
N SER A 89 2.45 9.45 8.13
CA SER A 89 3.53 10.11 8.84
C SER A 89 4.74 10.25 7.91
N ARG A 90 5.54 11.30 8.13
CA ARG A 90 6.71 11.57 7.29
C ARG A 90 7.89 10.73 7.75
N TYR A 91 8.28 9.74 6.95
CA TYR A 91 9.46 8.92 7.15
C TYR A 91 10.66 9.42 6.35
N ARG A 92 11.86 9.04 6.80
CA ARG A 92 13.13 9.22 6.09
C ARG A 92 13.70 7.85 5.77
N VAL A 93 13.61 7.43 4.51
CA VAL A 93 14.20 6.17 4.05
C VAL A 93 15.66 6.43 3.72
N GLU A 94 16.57 5.84 4.50
CA GLU A 94 18.01 5.94 4.27
C GLU A 94 18.53 4.70 3.51
N VAL A 95 19.09 4.92 2.33
CA VAL A 95 19.76 3.88 1.54
C VAL A 95 21.27 4.10 1.64
N LYS A 96 21.99 3.11 2.19
CA LYS A 96 23.44 3.14 2.34
C LYS A 96 24.09 2.13 1.39
N GLY A 97 25.06 2.56 0.60
CA GLY A 97 25.76 1.66 -0.32
C GLY A 97 27.02 2.26 -0.94
N ALA A 98 27.88 1.41 -1.50
CA ALA A 98 29.05 1.82 -2.27
C ALA A 98 28.66 2.03 -3.74
N LEU A 99 28.10 3.20 -4.06
CA LEU A 99 27.41 3.44 -5.33
C LEU A 99 28.26 4.16 -6.38
N GLY A 100 29.34 4.85 -5.97
CA GLY A 100 30.16 5.62 -6.89
C GLY A 100 29.33 6.73 -7.56
N SER A 101 29.53 6.96 -8.86
CA SER A 101 28.79 7.99 -9.63
C SER A 101 27.38 7.57 -10.09
N ARG A 102 26.75 6.58 -9.44
CA ARG A 102 25.46 6.02 -9.85
C ARG A 102 24.28 6.73 -9.19
N THR A 103 23.16 6.80 -9.87
CA THR A 103 21.92 7.41 -9.36
C THR A 103 21.04 6.36 -8.69
N LEU A 104 20.45 6.72 -7.55
CA LEU A 104 19.51 5.89 -6.81
C LEU A 104 18.08 6.37 -7.03
N GLY A 105 17.20 5.43 -7.39
CA GLY A 105 15.75 5.61 -7.41
C GLY A 105 15.10 4.76 -6.33
N VAL A 106 14.21 5.35 -5.56
CA VAL A 106 13.28 4.63 -4.69
C VAL A 106 11.88 4.83 -5.23
N GLU A 107 11.21 3.72 -5.49
CA GLU A 107 9.84 3.68 -6.00
C GLU A 107 9.00 2.80 -5.08
N GLU A 108 7.80 3.22 -4.73
CA GLU A 108 6.81 2.29 -4.19
C GLU A 108 6.49 1.23 -5.25
N ALA A 109 6.59 -0.04 -4.88
CA ALA A 109 6.21 -1.11 -5.78
C ALA A 109 4.69 -1.02 -5.99
N ALA A 110 4.29 -0.74 -7.23
CA ALA A 110 2.90 -0.61 -7.60
C ALA A 110 2.13 -1.90 -7.27
N GLY A 111 1.35 -1.89 -6.19
CA GLY A 111 0.07 -2.56 -6.20
C GLY A 111 -0.89 -1.75 -7.06
N GLU A 112 -1.91 -2.37 -7.64
CA GLU A 112 -3.00 -1.63 -8.29
C GLU A 112 -3.65 -0.69 -7.26
N ARG A 113 -3.14 0.54 -7.17
CA ARG A 113 -3.69 1.65 -6.40
C ARG A 113 -4.13 2.69 -7.41
N GLU A 114 -5.38 3.12 -7.30
CA GLU A 114 -5.96 4.20 -8.10
C GLU A 114 -5.43 5.59 -7.70
N GLU A 115 -4.59 5.70 -6.67
CA GLU A 115 -4.03 6.97 -6.20
C GLU A 115 -2.53 6.85 -5.82
N GLY A 116 -1.68 7.63 -6.49
CA GLY A 116 -0.36 8.05 -5.99
C GLY A 116 0.85 7.15 -6.30
N LYS A 117 1.39 7.20 -7.53
CA LYS A 117 2.70 6.62 -7.86
C LYS A 117 3.82 7.59 -7.47
N GLY A 118 4.46 7.40 -6.31
CA GLY A 118 5.61 8.20 -5.88
C GLY A 118 6.95 7.61 -6.34
N ARG A 119 7.56 8.15 -7.41
CA ARG A 119 8.96 7.87 -7.79
C ARG A 119 9.84 9.03 -7.33
N ARG A 120 10.87 8.76 -6.53
CA ARG A 120 11.85 9.77 -6.09
C ARG A 120 13.27 9.31 -6.44
N GLU A 121 14.04 10.20 -7.06
CA GLU A 121 15.40 9.92 -7.53
C GLU A 121 16.41 10.91 -6.95
N THR A 122 17.59 10.42 -6.62
CA THR A 122 18.72 11.26 -6.18
C THR A 122 20.02 10.77 -6.81
N SER A 123 20.79 11.70 -7.38
CA SER A 123 22.10 11.41 -7.98
C SER A 123 23.22 11.38 -6.93
N VAL A 124 24.31 10.67 -7.22
CA VAL A 124 25.46 10.55 -6.33
C VAL A 124 26.73 11.15 -6.95
N GLY A 125 27.41 12.01 -6.19
CA GLY A 125 28.81 12.39 -6.40
C GLY A 125 29.71 11.45 -5.59
N GLY A 126 30.76 10.90 -6.20
CA GLY A 126 31.46 9.72 -5.69
C GLY A 126 32.18 9.90 -4.35
N GLY A 127 32.00 8.92 -3.45
CA GLY A 127 32.67 8.80 -2.15
C GLY A 127 32.57 7.39 -1.54
N ARG A 128 33.29 7.14 -0.44
CA ARG A 128 33.33 5.85 0.28
C ARG A 128 32.10 5.75 1.21
N LEU A 129 31.12 4.91 0.83
CA LEU A 129 29.79 4.74 1.43
C LEU A 129 28.91 5.99 1.36
N ASP A 130 28.12 6.08 0.30
CA ASP A 130 27.16 7.16 0.10
C ASP A 130 25.84 6.79 0.79
N SER A 131 25.35 7.68 1.68
CA SER A 131 24.02 7.57 2.30
C SER A 131 23.07 8.56 1.63
N ARG A 132 21.95 8.07 1.09
CA ARG A 132 20.89 8.92 0.50
C ARG A 132 19.62 8.82 1.33
N VAL A 133 19.02 9.98 1.60
CA VAL A 133 17.79 10.09 2.39
C VAL A 133 16.65 10.47 1.46
N PHE A 134 15.61 9.63 1.44
CA PHE A 134 14.38 9.86 0.70
C PHE A 134 13.26 10.16 1.69
N PRO A 135 12.77 11.40 1.79
CA PRO A 135 11.55 11.66 2.55
C PRO A 135 10.39 10.96 1.87
N GLN A 136 9.50 10.32 2.63
CA GLN A 136 8.33 9.61 2.11
C GLN A 136 7.22 9.64 3.14
N ASP A 137 5.98 9.86 2.70
CA ASP A 137 4.81 9.80 3.57
C ASP A 137 4.32 8.35 3.57
N LEU A 138 4.49 7.66 4.69
CA LEU A 138 4.08 6.25 4.85
C LEU A 138 3.03 6.16 5.96
N PRO A 139 2.15 5.14 5.93
CA PRO A 139 1.23 4.88 7.02
C PRO A 139 1.91 4.83 8.40
N GLU A 140 1.30 5.41 9.43
CA GLU A 140 1.78 5.24 10.81
C GLU A 140 1.77 3.79 11.26
N ASN A 141 0.78 3.03 10.80
CA ASN A 141 0.74 1.60 11.00
C ASN A 141 1.76 0.91 10.07
N GLU A 142 2.90 0.48 10.65
CA GLU A 142 3.99 -0.23 9.97
C GLU A 142 3.53 -1.47 9.19
N LEU A 143 2.38 -2.06 9.57
CA LEU A 143 1.82 -3.18 8.83
C LEU A 143 1.46 -2.78 7.40
N LEU A 144 0.96 -1.55 7.22
CA LEU A 144 0.43 -1.00 5.97
C LEU A 144 1.50 -0.37 5.09
N HIS A 145 2.77 -0.41 5.50
CA HIS A 145 3.88 0.12 4.72
C HIS A 145 3.93 -0.58 3.35
N PRO A 146 3.88 0.18 2.23
CA PRO A 146 4.01 -0.41 0.92
C PRO A 146 5.38 -1.06 0.73
N PRO A 147 5.48 -2.12 -0.10
CA PRO A 147 6.76 -2.61 -0.57
C PRO A 147 7.51 -1.52 -1.35
N LEU A 148 8.84 -1.49 -1.23
CA LEU A 148 9.70 -0.52 -1.92
C LEU A 148 10.61 -1.22 -2.93
N ASN A 149 10.72 -0.66 -4.13
CA ASN A 149 11.72 -1.02 -5.12
C ASN A 149 12.86 0.00 -5.09
N ILE A 150 14.06 -0.50 -4.81
CA ILE A 150 15.30 0.28 -4.89
C ILE A 150 15.96 -0.05 -6.22
N ARG A 151 16.19 0.98 -7.04
CA ARG A 151 16.83 0.87 -8.35
C ARG A 151 18.12 1.67 -8.36
N VAL A 152 19.15 1.08 -8.94
CA VAL A 152 20.44 1.72 -9.18
C VAL A 152 20.59 1.89 -10.68
N VAL A 153 20.73 3.13 -11.13
CA VAL A 153 20.94 3.45 -12.54
C VAL A 153 22.30 4.11 -12.76
N ASP A 154 22.95 3.74 -13.85
CA ASP A 154 24.21 4.33 -14.31
C ASP A 154 23.90 5.45 -15.30
N CYS A 155 24.43 6.64 -15.01
CA CYS A 155 24.30 7.82 -15.87
C CYS A 155 25.37 7.76 -16.95
N ARG A 156 24.96 7.35 -18.15
CA ARG A 156 25.85 7.29 -19.31
C ARG A 156 25.80 8.59 -20.10
N ALA A 157 26.83 8.81 -20.92
CA ALA A 157 26.88 9.94 -21.83
C ALA A 157 25.61 10.03 -22.70
N PHE A 158 25.24 11.27 -23.06
CA PHE A 158 24.06 11.59 -23.86
C PHE A 158 22.72 11.33 -23.14
N GLY A 159 22.66 11.53 -21.81
CA GLY A 159 21.41 11.46 -21.05
C GLY A 159 20.79 10.06 -20.95
N ARG A 160 21.59 9.02 -21.24
CA ARG A 160 21.12 7.63 -21.19
C ARG A 160 21.27 7.07 -19.78
N TYR A 161 20.20 6.51 -19.25
CA TYR A 161 20.20 5.82 -17.97
C TYR A 161 20.14 4.31 -18.21
N ALA A 162 21.08 3.56 -17.62
CA ALA A 162 21.09 2.10 -17.67
C ALA A 162 20.82 1.53 -16.27
N LEU A 163 19.80 0.68 -16.13
CA LEU A 163 19.55 -0.04 -14.87
C LEU A 163 20.71 -1.01 -14.60
N VAL A 164 21.40 -0.81 -13.49
CA VAL A 164 22.53 -1.65 -13.05
C VAL A 164 22.06 -2.73 -12.08
N GLY A 165 21.05 -2.41 -11.28
CA GLY A 165 20.49 -3.34 -10.31
C GLY A 165 19.16 -2.86 -9.77
N SER A 166 18.31 -3.81 -9.37
CA SER A 166 17.04 -3.54 -8.72
C SER A 166 16.86 -4.53 -7.58
N HIS A 167 16.34 -4.05 -6.46
CA HIS A 167 15.99 -4.88 -5.32
C HIS A 167 14.61 -4.49 -4.78
N ALA A 168 13.75 -5.48 -4.58
CA ALA A 168 12.42 -5.30 -4.02
C ALA A 168 12.43 -5.64 -2.53
N VAL A 169 12.10 -4.67 -1.70
CA VAL A 169 11.89 -4.82 -0.26
C VAL A 169 10.39 -5.02 -0.02
N SER A 170 10.00 -6.25 0.29
CA SER A 170 8.59 -6.63 0.50
C SER A 170 7.99 -6.07 1.80
N SER A 171 8.83 -5.85 2.82
CA SER A 171 8.39 -5.31 4.11
C SER A 171 9.45 -4.42 4.74
N LEU A 172 9.05 -3.20 5.11
CA LEU A 172 9.93 -2.24 5.78
C LEU A 172 10.13 -2.52 7.27
N ARG A 173 9.32 -3.40 7.88
CA ARG A 173 9.30 -3.62 9.35
C ARG A 173 10.67 -3.99 9.93
N ARG A 174 11.49 -4.71 9.15
CA ARG A 174 12.84 -5.13 9.57
C ARG A 174 13.88 -4.01 9.53
N PHE A 175 13.54 -2.89 8.92
CA PHE A 175 14.43 -1.75 8.67
C PHE A 175 14.02 -0.50 9.46
N ILE A 176 13.01 -0.61 10.32
CA ILE A 176 12.56 0.50 11.16
C ILE A 176 13.53 0.65 12.32
N LEU A 177 14.15 1.84 12.40
CA LEU A 177 14.98 2.21 13.53
C LEU A 177 14.08 2.43 14.74
N ARG A 178 14.11 1.48 15.67
CA ARG A 178 13.47 1.62 16.98
C ARG A 178 14.51 2.19 17.93
N ASN A 179 14.19 3.31 18.59
CA ASN A 179 15.03 3.77 19.68
C ASN A 179 15.04 2.70 20.78
N PRO A 180 16.21 2.42 21.39
CA PRO A 180 16.34 1.47 22.48
C PRO A 180 15.53 1.89 23.72
#